data_AF-A0A0L0FIW9-F1
#
_entry.id   AF-A0A0L0FIW9-F1
#
_cell.length_a   1.000
_cell.length_b   1.000
_cell.length_c   1.000
_cell.angle_alpha   90.00
_cell.angle_beta   90.00
_cell.angle_gamma   90.00
#
_symmetry.space_group_name_H-M   'P 1'
#
loop_
_entity.id
_entity.type
_entity.pdbx_description
1 polymer ?
#
loop_
_entity_poly.entity_id
_entity_poly.type
_entity_poly.pdbx_seq_one_letter_code
_entity_poly.pdbx_strand_id
1 'polypeptide(L)' 'MNEGDGAFYGPKIDITIKDAIGRQHQCATIQLDFNLPKNFDLTYQSKTEGIERPVMIHRAVLGSVERCIAVLTESFGGRW' A
#
# COMPACT_ATOMS: atom_id res chain seq x y z
N MET A 1 -11.97 11.42 -4.69
CA MET A 1 -10.96 10.88 -5.63
C MET A 1 -9.73 11.74 -5.45
N ASN A 2 -8.60 11.17 -5.03
CA ASN A 2 -7.38 11.95 -4.76
C ASN A 2 -6.54 12.02 -6.05
N GLU A 3 -6.84 13.01 -6.89
CA GLU A 3 -6.09 13.23 -8.12
C GLU A 3 -4.63 13.61 -7.79
N GLY A 4 -3.67 12.95 -8.44
CA GLY A 4 -2.23 13.26 -8.31
C GLY A 4 -1.50 12.64 -7.12
N ASP A 5 -2.20 11.97 -6.20
CA ASP A 5 -1.57 11.33 -5.02
C ASP A 5 -0.98 9.94 -5.37
N GLY A 6 -1.30 9.39 -6.55
CA GLY A 6 -0.78 8.11 -7.02
C GLY A 6 0.74 8.02 -6.98
N ALA A 7 1.27 6.80 -6.78
CA ALA A 7 2.71 6.60 -6.90
C ALA A 7 3.15 6.82 -8.35
N PHE A 8 4.38 7.29 -8.56
CA PHE A 8 4.91 7.54 -9.91
C PHE A 8 4.97 6.28 -10.79
N TYR A 9 4.88 5.09 -10.19
CA TYR A 9 4.92 3.78 -10.86
C TYR A 9 3.56 3.11 -11.06
N GLY A 10 2.47 3.73 -10.57
CA GLY A 10 1.12 3.24 -10.81
C GLY A 10 0.10 3.69 -9.76
N PRO A 11 -1.17 3.33 -9.97
CA PRO A 11 -2.26 3.71 -9.08
C PRO A 11 -2.14 3.00 -7.73
N LYS A 12 -2.68 3.65 -6.68
CA LYS A 12 -2.77 3.08 -5.34
C LYS A 12 -4.18 3.23 -4.76
N ILE A 13 -4.54 2.30 -3.89
CA ILE A 13 -5.69 2.37 -2.99
C ILE A 13 -5.13 2.61 -1.60
N ASP A 14 -5.56 3.71 -0.98
CA ASP A 14 -5.16 4.07 0.37
C ASP A 14 -6.32 3.90 1.34
N ILE A 15 -5.99 3.36 2.51
CA ILE A 15 -6.95 3.10 3.59
C ILE A 15 -6.63 4.09 4.71
N THR A 16 -7.57 5.00 4.90
CA THR A 16 -7.53 6.01 5.94
C THR A 16 -8.36 5.56 7.14
N ILE A 17 -7.76 5.58 8.32
CA ILE A 17 -8.44 5.32 9.59
C ILE A 17 -8.53 6.60 10.41
N LYS A 18 -9.54 6.68 11.28
CA LYS A 18 -9.77 7.82 12.17
C LYS A 18 -9.36 7.43 13.60
N ASP A 19 -8.53 8.23 14.25
CA ASP A 19 -8.13 8.00 15.65
C ASP A 19 -9.23 8.43 16.65
N ALA A 20 -9.00 8.18 17.94
CA ALA A 20 -9.96 8.47 19.02
C ALA A 20 -10.40 9.93 19.13
N ILE A 21 -9.59 10.89 18.69
CA ILE A 21 -9.92 12.33 18.72
C ILE A 21 -10.32 12.88 17.36
N GLY A 22 -10.34 12.01 16.35
CA GLY A 22 -10.94 12.25 15.06
C GLY A 22 -10.00 12.68 13.94
N ARG A 23 -8.68 12.54 14.12
CA ARG A 23 -7.70 12.80 13.04
C ARG A 23 -7.66 11.62 12.08
N GLN A 24 -7.44 11.92 10.80
CA GLN A 24 -7.35 10.93 9.73
C GLN A 24 -5.89 10.53 9.51
N HIS A 25 -5.63 9.23 9.49
CA HIS A 25 -4.30 8.65 9.27
C HIS A 25 -4.37 7.65 8.13
N GLN A 26 -3.54 7.84 7.10
CA GLN A 26 -3.31 6.81 6.11
C GLN A 26 -2.44 5.71 6.71
N CYS A 27 -2.98 4.50 6.77
CA CYS A 27 -2.30 3.36 7.37
C CYS A 27 -2.05 2.26 6.35
N ALA A 28 -3.11 1.66 5.80
CA ALA A 28 -2.95 0.58 4.84
C ALA A 28 -2.89 1.12 3.40
N THR A 29 -2.20 0.40 2.53
CA THR A 29 -2.06 0.75 1.11
C THR A 29 -1.96 -0.51 0.25
N ILE A 30 -2.51 -0.44 -0.95
CA ILE A 30 -2.34 -1.42 -2.03
C ILE A 30 -1.92 -0.63 -3.26
N GLN A 31 -0.76 -0.93 -3.83
CA GLN A 31 -0.18 -0.15 -4.92
C GLN A 31 0.20 -1.07 -6.07
N LEU A 32 -0.27 -0.74 -7.27
CA LEU A 32 0.10 -1.44 -8.49
C LEU A 32 1.37 -0.81 -9.08
N ASP A 33 2.36 -1.64 -9.37
CA ASP A 33 3.66 -1.22 -9.90
C ASP A 33 3.95 -1.91 -11.24
N PHE A 34 4.03 -1.07 -12.27
CA PHE A 34 4.34 -1.47 -13.64
C PHE A 34 5.78 -1.13 -14.05
N ASN A 35 6.56 -0.48 -13.18
CA ASN A 35 7.90 0.03 -13.46
C ASN A 35 9.00 -0.88 -12.92
N LEU A 36 8.95 -1.28 -11.65
CA LEU A 36 10.01 -2.13 -11.09
C LEU A 36 10.16 -3.47 -11.83
N PRO A 37 9.08 -4.17 -12.23
CA PRO A 37 9.21 -5.37 -13.05
C PRO A 37 9.95 -5.13 -14.37
N LYS A 38 9.86 -3.93 -14.97
CA LYS A 38 10.61 -3.56 -16.19
C LYS A 38 12.07 -3.26 -15.87
N ASN A 39 12.31 -2.49 -14.81
CA ASN A 39 13.66 -2.06 -14.43
C ASN A 39 14.56 -3.24 -14.00
N PHE A 40 13.97 -4.27 -13.41
CA PHE A 40 14.68 -5.51 -13.04
C PHE A 40 14.58 -6.62 -14.09
N ASP A 41 14.01 -6.34 -15.26
CA ASP A 41 13.78 -7.30 -16.34
C ASP A 41 13.10 -8.60 -15.87
N LEU A 42 12.11 -8.48 -14.98
CA LEU A 42 11.38 -9.63 -14.48
C LEU A 42 10.49 -10.21 -15.59
N THR A 43 10.56 -11.53 -15.76
CA THR A 43 9.74 -12.28 -16.72
C THR A 43 9.31 -13.63 -16.17
N TYR A 44 8.19 -14.16 -16.64
CA TYR A 44 7.70 -15.49 -16.32
C TYR A 44 7.12 -16.18 -17.56
N GLN A 45 7.12 -17.52 -17.58
CA GLN A 45 6.46 -18.28 -18.62
C GLN A 45 4.96 -18.32 -18.32
N SER A 46 4.16 -17.69 -19.17
CA SER A 46 2.72 -17.74 -19.11
C SER A 46 2.17 -19.02 -19.74
N LYS A 47 0.94 -19.37 -19.36
CA LYS A 47 0.27 -20.59 -19.85
C LYS A 47 -0.21 -20.48 -21.29
N THR A 48 -0.34 -19.26 -21.82
CA THR A 48 -1.06 -18.98 -23.06
C THR A 48 -0.27 -18.16 -24.08
N GLU A 49 0.62 -17.26 -23.65
CA GLU A 49 1.23 -16.26 -24.55
C GLU A 49 2.76 -16.24 -24.52
N GLY A 50 3.42 -17.26 -23.95
CA GLY A 50 4.88 -17.34 -23.96
C GLY A 50 5.53 -16.66 -22.75
N ILE A 51 6.63 -15.92 -22.95
CA ILE A 51 7.30 -15.18 -21.87
C ILE A 51 6.61 -13.81 -21.69
N GLU A 52 6.13 -13.56 -20.49
CA GLU A 52 5.44 -12.32 -20.10
C GLU A 52 6.12 -11.63 -18.92
N ARG A 53 5.75 -10.37 -18.65
CA ARG A 53 6.24 -9.60 -17.51
C ARG A 53 5.16 -9.50 -16.42
N PRO A 54 5.48 -9.77 -15.15
CA PRO A 54 4.49 -9.65 -14.08
C PRO A 54 4.19 -8.17 -13.76
N VAL A 55 3.01 -7.94 -13.18
CA VAL A 55 2.69 -6.71 -12.45
C VAL A 55 3.01 -6.94 -10.97
N MET A 56 3.64 -5.98 -10.31
CA MET A 56 3.98 -6.08 -8.89
C MET A 56 2.93 -5.36 -8.05
N ILE A 57 2.57 -5.95 -6.90
CA ILE A 57 1.63 -5.35 -5.94
C ILE A 57 2.35 -5.10 -4.63
N HIS A 58 2.54 -3.83 -4.29
CA HIS A 58 3.05 -3.44 -2.97
C HIS A 58 1.88 -3.32 -2.00
N ARG A 59 2.00 -3.91 -0.81
CA ARG A 59 0.94 -3.84 0.21
C ARG A 59 1.47 -3.72 1.63
N ALA A 60 0.81 -2.87 2.40
CA ALA A 60 0.97 -2.82 3.85
C ALA A 60 -0.41 -2.76 4.50
N VAL A 61 -0.68 -3.62 5.49
CA VAL A 61 -1.97 -3.64 6.22
C VAL A 61 -1.93 -2.73 7.45
N LEU A 62 -0.84 -2.75 8.20
CA LEU A 62 -0.68 -1.85 9.36
C LEU A 62 -0.06 -0.50 8.93
N GLY A 63 0.43 -0.40 7.70
CA GLY A 63 1.37 0.66 7.33
C GLY A 63 2.66 0.50 8.10
N SER A 64 3.11 1.57 8.74
CA SER A 64 4.17 1.52 9.75
C SER A 64 3.60 0.98 11.06
N VAL A 65 4.31 0.04 11.66
CA VAL A 65 3.95 -0.54 12.97
C VAL A 65 3.94 0.55 14.04
N GLU A 66 4.89 1.48 13.99
CA GLU A 66 4.99 2.62 14.90
C GLU A 66 3.75 3.52 14.82
N ARG A 67 3.29 3.85 13.61
CA ARG A 67 2.05 4.62 13.43
C ARG A 67 0.83 3.85 13.93
N CYS A 68 0.76 2.55 13.65
CA CYS A 68 -0.33 1.71 14.13
C CYS A 68 -0.39 1.69 15.65
N ILE A 69 0.75 1.48 16.32
CA ILE A 69 0.86 1.52 17.79
C ILE A 69 0.46 2.89 18.33
N ALA A 70 0.87 3.99 17.70
CA ALA A 70 0.49 5.34 18.14
C ALA A 70 -1.04 5.53 18.09
N VAL A 71 -1.68 5.18 16.97
CA VAL A 71 -3.14 5.27 16.81
C VAL A 71 -3.86 4.39 17.83
N LEU A 72 -3.40 3.16 18.03
CA LEU A 72 -4.00 2.26 19.01
C LEU A 72 -3.82 2.78 20.45
N THR A 73 -2.63 3.28 20.79
CA THR A 73 -2.32 3.81 22.13
C THR A 73 -3.27 4.95 22.49
N GLU A 74 -3.49 5.88 21.56
CA GLU A 74 -4.46 6.96 21.73
C GLU A 74 -5.90 6.44 21.77
N SER A 75 -6.23 5.45 20.94
CA SER A 75 -7.58 4.89 20.86
C SER A 75 -8.01 4.17 22.14
N PHE A 76 -7.07 3.49 22.80
CA PHE A 76 -7.33 2.73 24.02
C PHE A 76 -6.93 3.47 25.31
N GLY A 77 -6.28 4.63 25.20
CA GLY A 77 -5.71 5.34 26.35
C GLY A 77 -4.69 4.49 27.10
N GLY A 78 -3.93 3.65 26.38
CA GLY A 78 -2.94 2.73 26.95
C GLY A 78 -3.49 1.50 27.67
N ARG A 79 -4.81 1.22 27.60
CA ARG A 79 -5.44 0.01 28.18
C ARG A 79 -5.61 -1.07 27.12
N TRP A 80 -4.71 -2.05 27.12
CA TRP A 80 -4.64 -3.13 26.12
C TRP A 80 -5.42 -4.37 26.51
#